data_AF-A0A839UTR0-F1
#
_entry.id   AF-A0A839UTR0-F1
#
_cell.length_a   1.000
_cell.length_b   1.000
_cell.length_c   1.000
_cell.angle_alpha   90.00
_cell.angle_beta   90.00
_cell.angle_gamma   90.00
#
_symmetry.space_group_name_H-M   'P 1'
#
loop_
_entity.id
_entity.type
_entity.pdbx_description
1 polymer ?
#
loop_
_entity_poly.entity_id
_entity_poly.type
_entity_poly.pdbx_seq_one_letter_code
_entity_poly.pdbx_strand_id
1 'polypeptide(L)'
;MSWQQINLYLPELQPSKELLTAKSAVGVLIFAVVLCLGLSALDIFENQHQKQKLQALRADFDAGQQRMTEVLAALPRSQAAVLQKELDEQRAELARRERIYQLIQSQNLGNSDGFSGQLQALARQHQSVLSLSAFSLLQGGQKITMAGEAKIAEAVPQYLQRLQYEPAFAQAVFGNMMIERTKSGRVQFSLTHDAQITQAGGRNGRP
;
A
#
# COMPACT_ATOMS: atom_id res chain seq x y z
N MET A 1 -40.15 65.96 -51.96
CA MET A 1 -40.76 65.38 -50.75
C MET A 1 -39.64 64.73 -49.94
N SER A 2 -39.23 65.32 -48.83
CA SER A 2 -38.20 64.78 -47.92
C SER A 2 -38.86 63.92 -46.86
N TRP A 3 -38.47 62.65 -46.77
CA TRP A 3 -38.87 61.76 -45.69
C TRP A 3 -37.76 61.72 -44.64
N GLN A 4 -38.14 61.86 -43.37
CA GLN A 4 -37.26 61.84 -42.21
C GLN A 4 -37.45 60.48 -41.52
N GLN A 5 -36.41 59.66 -41.45
CA GLN A 5 -36.42 58.43 -40.67
C GLN A 5 -35.89 58.71 -39.27
N ILE A 6 -36.74 58.50 -38.26
CA ILE A 6 -36.39 58.51 -36.84
C ILE A 6 -35.90 57.09 -36.50
N ASN A 7 -34.62 56.93 -36.20
CA ASN A 7 -34.04 55.65 -35.81
C ASN A 7 -34.20 55.45 -34.29
N LEU A 8 -35.22 54.71 -33.88
CA LEU A 8 -35.54 54.36 -32.48
C LEU A 8 -34.72 53.19 -31.92
N TYR A 9 -33.49 52.98 -32.41
CA TYR A 9 -32.60 51.98 -31.84
C TYR A 9 -32.05 52.50 -30.50
N LEU A 10 -32.82 52.30 -29.43
CA LEU A 10 -32.40 52.60 -28.06
C LEU A 10 -31.26 51.65 -27.64
N PRO A 11 -30.13 52.17 -27.12
CA PRO A 11 -28.96 51.37 -26.71
C PRO A 11 -29.21 50.44 -25.52
N GLU A 12 -30.39 50.49 -24.90
CA GLU A 12 -30.78 49.70 -23.72
C GLU A 12 -31.16 48.24 -24.07
N LEU A 13 -31.26 47.89 -25.36
CA LEU A 13 -31.54 46.53 -25.84
C LEU A 13 -30.28 45.73 -26.22
N GLN A 14 -29.08 46.17 -25.81
CA GLN A 14 -27.88 45.35 -26.00
C GLN A 14 -27.80 44.25 -24.92
N PRO A 15 -27.89 42.96 -25.29
CA PRO A 15 -27.68 41.88 -24.34
C PRO A 15 -26.23 41.93 -23.87
N SER A 16 -26.03 42.21 -22.59
CA SER A 16 -24.73 42.12 -21.92
C SER A 16 -24.27 40.68 -22.01
N LYS A 17 -23.39 40.39 -22.97
CA LYS A 17 -22.73 39.09 -23.10
C LYS A 17 -21.75 38.99 -21.96
N GLU A 18 -22.11 38.21 -20.95
CA GLU A 18 -21.24 37.73 -19.89
C GLU A 18 -19.89 37.30 -20.50
N LEU A 19 -18.83 38.07 -20.28
CA LEU A 19 -17.48 37.73 -20.79
C LEU A 19 -16.84 36.57 -20.00
N LEU A 20 -17.65 35.87 -19.19
CA LEU A 20 -17.35 34.62 -18.48
C LEU A 20 -18.09 33.41 -19.10
N THR A 21 -18.70 33.57 -20.28
CA THR A 21 -19.47 32.52 -20.96
C THR A 21 -18.57 31.42 -21.52
N ALA A 22 -18.59 30.26 -20.85
CA ALA A 22 -18.30 28.89 -21.33
C ALA A 22 -16.93 28.59 -21.97
N LYS A 23 -16.39 29.45 -22.84
CA LYS A 23 -15.14 29.22 -23.57
C LYS A 23 -13.90 29.28 -22.67
N SER A 24 -13.87 30.20 -21.70
CA SER A 24 -12.79 30.27 -20.70
C SER A 24 -12.85 29.10 -19.72
N ALA A 25 -14.05 28.70 -19.28
CA ALA A 25 -14.25 27.53 -18.43
C ALA A 25 -13.83 26.22 -19.12
N VAL A 26 -14.15 26.06 -20.42
CA VAL A 26 -13.68 24.93 -21.24
C VAL A 26 -12.16 24.96 -21.40
N GLY A 27 -11.56 26.12 -21.61
CA GLY A 27 -10.10 26.27 -21.69
C GLY A 27 -9.38 25.84 -20.41
N VAL A 28 -9.90 26.26 -19.24
CA VAL A 28 -9.34 25.87 -17.93
C VAL A 28 -9.51 24.37 -17.67
N LEU A 29 -10.65 23.78 -18.04
CA LEU A 29 -10.86 22.33 -17.93
C LEU A 29 -9.91 21.53 -18.81
N ILE A 30 -9.70 21.94 -20.06
CA ILE A 30 -8.75 21.28 -20.97
C ILE A 30 -7.33 21.39 -20.39
N PHE A 31 -6.94 22.56 -19.90
CA PHE A 31 -5.63 22.76 -19.29
C PHE A 31 -5.43 21.88 -18.05
N ALA A 32 -6.44 21.78 -17.17
CA ALA A 32 -6.39 20.93 -15.98
C ALA A 32 -6.29 19.43 -16.34
N VAL A 33 -7.01 18.97 -17.36
CA VAL A 33 -6.92 17.59 -17.85
C VAL A 33 -5.54 17.30 -18.42
N VAL A 34 -4.98 18.22 -19.23
CA VAL A 34 -3.63 18.08 -19.79
C VAL A 34 -2.58 18.05 -18.68
N LEU A 35 -2.72 18.89 -17.65
CA LEU A 35 -1.82 18.91 -16.50
C LEU A 35 -1.89 17.58 -15.71
N CYS A 36 -3.09 17.08 -15.44
CA CYS A 36 -3.28 15.79 -14.76
C CYS A 36 -2.68 14.61 -15.56
N LEU A 37 -2.86 14.60 -16.88
CA LEU A 37 -2.27 13.59 -17.77
C LEU A 37 -0.74 13.70 -17.81
N GLY A 38 -0.20 14.91 -17.84
CA GLY A 38 1.24 15.17 -17.79
C GLY A 38 1.89 14.69 -16.50
N LEU A 39 1.28 14.95 -15.34
CA LEU A 39 1.77 14.49 -14.04
C LEU A 39 1.67 12.96 -13.90
N SER A 40 0.58 12.36 -14.37
CA SER A 40 0.39 10.90 -14.37
C SER A 40 1.43 10.17 -15.24
N ALA A 41 1.88 10.79 -16.33
CA ALA A 41 2.91 10.24 -17.20
C ALA A 41 4.30 10.20 -16.53
N LEU A 42 4.59 11.15 -15.63
CA LEU A 42 5.85 11.19 -14.88
C LEU A 42 5.91 10.10 -13.81
N ASP A 43 4.80 9.85 -13.10
CA ASP A 43 4.72 8.80 -12.05
C ASP A 43 4.90 7.37 -12.60
N ILE A 44 4.48 7.13 -13.84
CA ILE A 44 4.63 5.81 -14.49
C ILE A 44 6.10 5.52 -14.80
N PHE A 45 6.89 6.54 -15.15
CA PHE A 45 8.29 6.38 -15.53
C PHE A 45 9.19 5.96 -14.36
N GLU A 46 8.97 6.52 -13.16
CA GLU A 46 9.76 6.15 -11.97
C GLU A 46 9.37 4.77 -11.40
N ASN A 47 8.08 4.45 -11.43
CA ASN A 47 7.57 3.15 -10.94
C ASN A 47 8.00 1.98 -11.84
N GLN A 48 8.17 2.23 -13.15
CA GLN A 48 8.65 1.22 -14.09
C GLN A 48 10.10 0.83 -13.82
N HIS A 49 10.99 1.74 -13.45
CA HIS A 49 12.40 1.40 -13.22
C HIS A 49 12.61 0.45 -12.02
N GLN A 50 11.80 0.54 -10.96
CA GLN A 50 11.88 -0.40 -9.84
C GLN A 50 11.17 -1.73 -10.13
N LYS A 51 10.02 -1.70 -10.80
CA LYS A 51 9.31 -2.93 -11.22
C LYS A 51 10.05 -3.71 -12.30
N GLN A 52 10.71 -3.04 -13.24
CA GLN A 52 11.53 -3.66 -14.27
C GLN A 52 12.79 -4.32 -13.68
N LYS A 53 13.43 -3.72 -12.67
CA LYS A 53 14.55 -4.37 -11.97
C LYS A 53 14.10 -5.65 -11.24
N LEU A 54 12.95 -5.61 -10.58
CA LEU A 54 12.36 -6.79 -9.92
C LEU A 54 11.87 -7.85 -10.92
N GLN A 55 11.30 -7.45 -12.04
CA GLN A 55 10.86 -8.36 -13.11
C GLN A 55 12.04 -8.96 -13.87
N ALA A 56 13.07 -8.19 -14.17
CA ALA A 56 14.29 -8.69 -14.80
C ALA A 56 14.99 -9.70 -13.89
N LEU A 57 15.11 -9.40 -12.59
CA LEU A 57 15.72 -10.33 -11.64
C LEU A 57 14.91 -11.62 -11.46
N ARG A 58 13.57 -11.53 -11.50
CA ARG A 58 12.68 -12.71 -11.52
C ARG A 58 12.81 -13.50 -12.82
N ALA A 59 12.86 -12.82 -13.97
CA ALA A 59 13.00 -13.46 -15.26
C ALA A 59 14.35 -14.18 -15.39
N ASP A 60 15.43 -13.59 -14.89
CA ASP A 60 16.75 -14.21 -14.84
C ASP A 60 16.77 -15.44 -13.91
N PHE A 61 16.08 -15.35 -12.77
CA PHE A 61 15.94 -16.48 -11.85
C PHE A 61 15.13 -17.62 -12.46
N ASP A 62 13.98 -17.32 -13.08
CA ASP A 62 13.12 -18.30 -13.72
C ASP A 62 13.80 -18.95 -14.94
N ALA A 63 14.51 -18.17 -15.76
CA ALA A 63 15.30 -18.69 -16.88
C ALA A 63 16.44 -19.59 -16.41
N GLY A 64 17.11 -19.22 -15.30
CA GLY A 64 18.11 -20.07 -14.65
C GLY A 64 17.50 -21.38 -14.14
N GLN A 65 16.32 -21.32 -13.52
CA GLN A 65 15.62 -22.49 -13.01
C GLN A 65 15.15 -23.44 -14.12
N GLN A 66 14.70 -22.91 -15.26
CA GLN A 66 14.32 -23.70 -16.43
C GLN A 66 15.51 -24.46 -17.02
N ARG A 67 16.64 -23.77 -17.26
CA ARG A 67 17.88 -24.41 -17.74
C ARG A 67 18.36 -25.50 -16.79
N MET A 68 18.24 -25.28 -15.50
CA MET A 68 18.63 -26.27 -14.49
C MET A 68 17.71 -27.50 -14.51
N THR A 69 16.42 -27.30 -14.74
CA THR A 69 15.43 -28.38 -14.85
C THR A 69 15.67 -29.24 -16.10
N GLU A 70 16.03 -28.62 -17.23
CA GLU A 70 16.38 -29.33 -18.47
C GLU A 70 17.65 -30.17 -18.31
N VAL A 71 18.69 -29.61 -17.67
CA VAL A 71 19.94 -30.34 -17.38
C VAL A 71 19.68 -31.50 -16.41
N LEU A 72 18.87 -31.30 -15.36
CA LEU A 72 18.49 -32.35 -14.42
C LEU A 72 17.67 -33.47 -15.07
N ALA A 73 16.82 -33.15 -16.06
CA ALA A 73 16.05 -34.14 -16.81
C ALA A 73 16.93 -35.02 -17.72
N ALA A 74 18.07 -34.49 -18.17
CA ALA A 74 19.05 -35.23 -18.96
C ALA A 74 20.03 -36.07 -18.12
N LEU A 75 20.09 -35.86 -16.79
CA LEU A 75 20.99 -36.58 -15.89
C LEU A 75 20.36 -37.89 -15.37
N PRO A 76 21.17 -38.94 -15.11
CA PRO A 76 20.70 -40.14 -14.44
C PRO A 76 20.09 -39.81 -13.06
N ARG A 77 18.96 -40.44 -12.71
CA ARG A 77 18.16 -40.12 -11.50
C ARG A 77 18.96 -39.98 -10.19
N SER A 78 20.06 -40.71 -10.03
CA SER A 78 20.92 -40.61 -8.85
C SER A 78 21.70 -39.30 -8.78
N GLN A 79 22.19 -38.80 -9.91
CA GLN A 79 22.94 -37.54 -9.98
C GLN A 79 22.01 -36.33 -9.87
N ALA A 80 20.79 -36.43 -10.42
CA ALA A 80 19.77 -35.39 -10.28
C ALA A 80 19.38 -35.16 -8.81
N ALA A 81 19.19 -36.23 -8.02
CA ALA A 81 18.83 -36.13 -6.61
C ALA A 81 19.93 -35.47 -5.74
N VAL A 82 21.20 -35.76 -6.03
CA VAL A 82 22.35 -35.14 -5.31
C VAL A 82 22.45 -33.66 -5.64
N LEU A 83 22.35 -33.29 -6.92
CA LEU A 83 22.44 -31.90 -7.36
C LEU A 83 21.27 -31.06 -6.85
N GLN A 84 20.09 -31.65 -6.74
CA GLN A 84 18.89 -31.00 -6.20
C GLN A 84 19.03 -30.69 -4.70
N LYS A 85 19.62 -31.62 -3.94
CA LYS A 85 19.94 -31.40 -2.52
C LYS A 85 20.94 -30.26 -2.33
N GLU A 86 22.00 -30.22 -3.14
CA GLU A 86 23.01 -29.16 -3.07
C GLU A 86 22.44 -27.79 -3.44
N LEU A 87 21.53 -27.74 -4.42
CA LEU A 87 20.78 -26.53 -4.76
C LEU A 87 19.90 -26.03 -3.61
N ASP A 88 19.20 -26.94 -2.93
CA ASP A 88 18.36 -26.57 -1.79
C ASP A 88 19.19 -26.03 -0.62
N GLU A 89 20.36 -26.63 -0.37
CA GLU A 89 21.33 -26.12 0.63
C GLU A 89 21.83 -24.71 0.27
N GLN A 90 22.19 -24.46 -0.99
CA GLN A 90 22.62 -23.12 -1.43
C GLN A 90 21.50 -22.09 -1.38
N ARG A 91 20.27 -22.47 -1.75
CA ARG A 91 19.09 -21.61 -1.63
C ARG A 91 18.79 -21.27 -0.18
N ALA A 92 18.91 -22.22 0.73
CA ALA A 92 18.74 -21.99 2.16
C ALA A 92 19.80 -21.00 2.70
N GLU A 93 21.02 -21.09 2.21
CA GLU A 93 22.11 -20.16 2.57
C GLU A 93 21.89 -18.76 2.02
N LEU A 94 21.44 -18.63 0.76
CA LEU A 94 21.03 -17.33 0.20
C LEU A 94 19.89 -16.69 0.99
N ALA A 95 18.84 -17.47 1.32
CA ALA A 95 17.73 -16.98 2.13
C ALA A 95 18.15 -16.56 3.55
N ARG A 96 19.20 -17.18 4.11
CA ARG A 96 19.79 -16.77 5.40
C ARG A 96 20.47 -15.42 5.26
N ARG A 97 21.27 -15.23 4.20
CA ARG A 97 21.96 -13.97 3.90
C ARG A 97 20.99 -12.85 3.60
N GLU A 98 19.94 -13.10 2.83
CA GLU A 98 18.89 -12.12 2.56
C GLU A 98 18.17 -11.68 3.83
N ARG A 99 17.86 -12.60 4.76
CA ARG A 99 17.30 -12.23 6.06
C ARG A 99 18.24 -11.35 6.88
N ILE A 100 19.54 -11.63 6.85
CA ILE A 100 20.55 -10.79 7.50
C ILE A 100 20.62 -9.42 6.81
N TYR A 101 20.60 -9.37 5.48
CA TYR A 101 20.54 -8.11 4.73
C TYR A 101 19.26 -7.33 5.00
N GLN A 102 18.11 -7.98 5.14
CA GLN A 102 16.87 -7.33 5.55
C GLN A 102 16.95 -6.83 6.98
N LEU A 103 17.61 -7.55 7.89
CA LEU A 103 17.85 -7.08 9.25
C LEU A 103 18.78 -5.85 9.28
N ILE A 104 19.80 -5.83 8.41
CA ILE A 104 20.74 -4.71 8.27
C ILE A 104 20.10 -3.53 7.52
N GLN A 105 19.29 -3.76 6.49
CA GLN A 105 18.55 -2.69 5.80
C GLN A 105 17.38 -2.16 6.63
N SER A 106 16.79 -3.00 7.47
CA SER A 106 15.88 -2.54 8.53
C SER A 106 16.61 -1.91 9.72
N GLN A 107 17.81 -1.33 9.48
CA GLN A 107 18.41 -0.23 10.24
C GLN A 107 17.47 0.99 10.31
N ASN A 108 16.31 0.78 10.89
CA ASN A 108 15.68 1.67 11.83
C ASN A 108 16.55 1.64 13.11
N LEU A 109 17.75 2.21 13.06
CA LEU A 109 18.56 2.59 14.23
C LEU A 109 17.89 3.73 15.04
N GLY A 110 16.55 3.83 14.96
CA GLY A 110 15.75 4.91 15.46
C GLY A 110 15.20 4.69 16.87
N ASN A 111 15.56 3.60 17.55
CA ASN A 111 15.30 3.48 18.98
C ASN A 111 16.57 3.06 19.71
N SER A 112 17.14 3.96 20.51
CA SER A 112 18.26 3.66 21.43
C SER A 112 17.90 2.55 22.43
N ASP A 113 16.61 2.32 22.65
CA ASP A 113 16.10 1.49 23.75
C ASP A 113 15.66 0.07 23.29
N GLY A 114 15.76 -0.23 21.99
CA GLY A 114 15.41 -1.54 21.41
C GLY A 114 13.90 -1.79 21.24
N PHE A 115 13.52 -2.96 20.69
CA PHE A 115 12.11 -3.33 20.40
C PHE A 115 11.50 -4.32 21.42
N SER A 116 12.32 -4.83 22.34
CA SER A 116 11.92 -5.89 23.28
C SER A 116 10.79 -5.44 24.21
N GLY A 117 10.77 -4.16 24.61
CA GLY A 117 9.72 -3.61 25.47
C GLY A 117 8.35 -3.62 24.79
N GLN A 118 8.30 -3.22 23.51
CA GLN A 118 7.07 -3.21 22.71
C GLN A 118 6.56 -4.63 22.47
N LEU A 119 7.46 -5.57 22.15
CA LEU A 119 7.10 -6.98 21.99
C LEU A 119 6.60 -7.60 23.30
N GLN A 120 7.21 -7.27 24.43
CA GLN A 120 6.77 -7.74 25.74
C GLN A 120 5.41 -7.16 26.12
N ALA A 121 5.18 -5.87 25.85
CA ALA A 121 3.89 -5.22 26.10
C ALA A 121 2.76 -5.85 25.25
N LEU A 122 3.02 -6.17 23.98
CA LEU A 122 2.08 -6.92 23.13
C LEU A 122 1.76 -8.31 23.72
N ALA A 123 2.78 -9.03 24.20
CA ALA A 123 2.60 -10.34 24.81
C ALA A 123 1.81 -10.27 26.12
N ARG A 124 2.06 -9.25 26.97
CA ARG A 124 1.33 -9.03 28.22
C ARG A 124 -0.14 -8.74 27.99
N GLN A 125 -0.48 -7.98 26.96
CA GLN A 125 -1.86 -7.59 26.67
C GLN A 125 -2.60 -8.63 25.80
N HIS A 126 -2.05 -9.82 25.55
CA HIS A 126 -2.69 -10.84 24.71
C HIS A 126 -4.14 -11.15 25.17
N GLN A 127 -5.09 -11.19 24.22
CA GLN A 127 -6.49 -11.48 24.48
C GLN A 127 -6.97 -12.64 23.60
N SER A 128 -7.71 -13.60 24.19
CA SER A 128 -8.26 -14.77 23.46
C SER A 128 -9.32 -14.44 22.41
N VAL A 129 -9.76 -13.18 22.38
CA VAL A 129 -10.83 -12.66 21.53
C VAL A 129 -10.25 -11.91 20.31
N LEU A 130 -8.94 -11.71 20.25
CA LEU A 130 -8.23 -10.95 19.22
C LEU A 130 -6.90 -11.62 18.83
N SER A 131 -6.64 -11.78 17.54
CA SER A 131 -5.38 -12.28 16.99
C SER A 131 -4.74 -11.26 16.06
N LEU A 132 -3.43 -11.06 16.21
CA LEU A 132 -2.63 -10.22 15.33
C LEU A 132 -2.05 -11.06 14.19
N SER A 133 -2.18 -10.59 12.96
CA SER A 133 -1.59 -11.21 11.77
C SER A 133 -0.37 -10.43 11.26
N ALA A 134 -0.35 -9.12 11.47
CA ALA A 134 0.78 -8.28 11.10
C ALA A 134 0.99 -7.15 12.12
N PHE A 135 2.25 -6.80 12.33
CA PHE A 135 2.69 -5.72 13.21
C PHE A 135 3.97 -5.09 12.64
N SER A 136 4.04 -3.76 12.61
CA SER A 136 5.24 -3.04 12.19
C SER A 136 5.46 -1.78 13.02
N LEU A 137 6.73 -1.54 13.36
CA LEU A 137 7.21 -0.35 14.05
C LEU A 137 7.99 0.51 13.06
N LEU A 138 7.45 1.68 12.77
CA LEU A 138 8.01 2.66 11.86
C LEU A 138 8.64 3.80 12.68
N GLN A 139 9.61 4.51 12.09
CA GLN A 139 10.23 5.70 12.68
C GLN A 139 10.69 5.49 14.14
N GLY A 140 11.54 4.49 14.38
CA GLY A 140 12.02 4.21 15.74
C GLY A 140 10.97 3.72 16.73
N GLY A 141 9.79 3.30 16.27
CA GLY A 141 8.68 2.91 17.15
C GLY A 141 7.73 4.06 17.51
N GLN A 142 7.91 5.24 16.93
CA GLN A 142 6.97 6.36 17.05
C GLN A 142 5.68 6.15 16.26
N LYS A 143 5.69 5.31 15.22
CA LYS A 143 4.51 5.00 14.42
C LYS A 143 4.28 3.50 14.37
N ILE A 144 3.04 3.08 14.62
CA ILE A 144 2.67 1.66 14.67
C ILE A 144 1.65 1.32 13.59
N THR A 145 1.89 0.24 12.87
CA THR A 145 0.85 -0.40 12.05
C THR A 145 0.55 -1.80 12.57
N MET A 146 -0.73 -2.17 12.55
CA MET A 146 -1.22 -3.44 13.08
C MET A 146 -2.34 -3.97 12.19
N ALA A 147 -2.43 -5.28 12.02
CA ALA A 147 -3.57 -5.91 11.38
C ALA A 147 -3.88 -7.25 12.04
N GLY A 148 -5.15 -7.65 11.98
CA GLY A 148 -5.59 -8.88 12.62
C GLY A 148 -7.07 -9.15 12.48
N GLU A 149 -7.53 -10.12 13.27
CA GLU A 149 -8.93 -10.50 13.40
C GLU A 149 -9.36 -10.45 14.87
N ALA A 150 -10.62 -10.10 15.11
CA ALA A 150 -11.25 -10.12 16.41
C ALA A 150 -12.62 -10.81 16.32
N LYS A 151 -13.06 -11.43 17.42
CA LYS A 151 -14.40 -12.05 17.50
C LYS A 151 -15.50 -11.00 17.64
N ILE A 152 -15.20 -9.87 18.28
CA ILE A 152 -16.11 -8.75 18.51
C ILE A 152 -15.41 -7.43 18.15
N ALA A 153 -16.15 -6.45 17.64
CA ALA A 153 -15.56 -5.21 17.15
C ALA A 153 -15.02 -4.35 18.29
N GLU A 154 -15.66 -4.43 19.46
CA GLU A 154 -15.34 -3.66 20.67
C GLU A 154 -14.02 -4.09 21.31
N ALA A 155 -13.56 -5.32 21.04
CA ALA A 155 -12.29 -5.82 21.56
C ALA A 155 -11.08 -5.08 20.97
N VAL A 156 -11.18 -4.58 19.73
CA VAL A 156 -10.10 -3.86 19.05
C VAL A 156 -9.75 -2.54 19.74
N PRO A 157 -10.68 -1.58 19.92
CA PRO A 157 -10.38 -0.32 20.60
C PRO A 157 -10.00 -0.54 22.08
N GLN A 158 -10.61 -1.49 22.78
CA GLN A 158 -10.22 -1.82 24.16
C GLN A 158 -8.78 -2.33 24.26
N TYR A 159 -8.36 -3.18 23.32
CA TYR A 159 -6.99 -3.67 23.25
C TYR A 159 -6.00 -2.54 22.98
N LEU A 160 -6.29 -1.66 22.02
CA LEU A 160 -5.43 -0.53 21.68
C LEU A 160 -5.32 0.48 22.82
N GLN A 161 -6.41 0.75 23.52
CA GLN A 161 -6.40 1.65 24.68
C GLN A 161 -5.49 1.09 25.78
N ARG A 162 -5.56 -0.22 26.06
CA ARG A 162 -4.67 -0.88 27.02
C ARG A 162 -3.21 -0.83 26.58
N LEU A 163 -2.97 -1.00 25.28
CA LEU A 163 -1.63 -0.93 24.70
C LEU A 163 -1.04 0.48 24.80
N GLN A 164 -1.86 1.52 24.65
CA GLN A 164 -1.45 2.92 24.79
C GLN A 164 -1.01 3.28 26.23
N TYR A 165 -1.53 2.59 27.25
CA TYR A 165 -1.11 2.78 28.64
C TYR A 165 0.19 2.05 29.00
N GLU A 166 0.72 1.18 28.12
CA GLU A 166 2.00 0.54 28.37
C GLU A 166 3.14 1.55 28.15
N PRO A 167 4.13 1.62 29.06
CA PRO A 167 5.27 2.54 28.93
C PRO A 167 6.01 2.39 27.59
N ALA A 168 6.05 1.17 27.06
CA ALA A 168 6.69 0.84 25.79
C ALA A 168 6.05 1.54 24.57
N PHE A 169 4.82 2.05 24.71
CA PHE A 169 4.06 2.70 23.65
C PHE A 169 3.71 4.16 23.97
N ALA A 170 4.30 4.75 25.01
CA ALA A 170 3.97 6.10 25.48
C ALA A 170 4.19 7.21 24.43
N GLN A 171 5.15 7.02 23.51
CA GLN A 171 5.43 7.95 22.41
C GLN A 171 4.93 7.44 21.05
N ALA A 172 4.21 6.33 21.04
CA ALA A 172 3.82 5.69 19.81
C ALA A 172 2.43 6.17 19.35
N VAL A 173 2.37 6.59 18.09
CA VAL A 173 1.15 6.98 17.41
C VAL A 173 0.58 5.75 16.70
N PHE A 174 -0.70 5.52 16.91
CA PHE A 174 -1.46 4.50 16.21
C PHE A 174 -2.07 5.10 14.95
N GLY A 175 -2.01 4.36 13.84
CA GLY A 175 -2.56 4.80 12.56
C GLY A 175 -4.09 4.83 12.55
N ASN A 176 -4.65 5.24 11.42
CA ASN A 176 -6.10 5.23 11.22
C ASN A 176 -6.62 3.80 11.29
N MET A 177 -7.65 3.60 12.10
CA MET A 177 -8.26 2.29 12.30
C MET A 177 -9.38 2.05 11.28
N MET A 178 -9.32 0.91 10.61
CA MET A 178 -10.41 0.36 9.82
C MET A 178 -10.89 -0.94 10.47
N ILE A 179 -12.21 -1.10 10.57
CA ILE A 179 -12.86 -2.30 11.06
C ILE A 179 -13.87 -2.76 10.02
N GLU A 180 -13.71 -3.98 9.51
CA GLU A 180 -14.61 -4.58 8.54
C GLU A 180 -15.17 -5.90 9.08
N ARG A 181 -16.48 -6.11 8.94
CA ARG A 181 -17.11 -7.38 9.32
C ARG A 181 -17.06 -8.35 8.16
N THR A 182 -16.40 -9.49 8.37
CA THR A 182 -16.29 -10.54 7.36
C THR A 182 -17.58 -11.37 7.32
N LYS A 183 -17.87 -12.00 6.17
CA LYS A 183 -19.05 -12.87 5.99
C LYS A 183 -19.10 -14.07 6.95
N SER A 184 -17.96 -14.43 7.52
CA SER A 184 -17.79 -15.49 8.52
C SER A 184 -18.18 -15.08 9.94
N GLY A 185 -18.65 -13.84 10.15
CA GLY A 185 -19.01 -13.32 11.48
C GLY A 185 -17.82 -12.83 12.31
N ARG A 186 -16.59 -12.98 11.80
CA ARG A 186 -15.38 -12.37 12.38
C ARG A 186 -15.23 -10.92 11.96
N VAL A 187 -14.44 -10.18 12.73
CA VAL A 187 -14.13 -8.76 12.49
C VAL A 187 -12.67 -8.65 12.10
N GLN A 188 -12.39 -8.16 10.91
CA GLN A 188 -11.04 -7.85 10.48
C GLN A 188 -10.72 -6.39 10.82
N PHE A 189 -9.52 -6.13 11.33
CA PHE A 189 -9.08 -4.78 11.63
C PHE A 189 -7.70 -4.50 11.05
N SER A 190 -7.46 -3.23 10.70
CA SER A 190 -6.17 -2.73 10.28
C SER A 190 -5.95 -1.31 10.79
N LEU A 191 -4.69 -1.00 11.12
CA LEU A 191 -4.22 0.31 11.54
C LEU A 191 -3.05 0.71 10.63
N THR A 192 -3.24 1.74 9.82
CA THR A 192 -2.21 2.22 8.88
C THR A 192 -2.01 3.73 8.99
N HIS A 193 -0.76 4.18 8.84
CA HIS A 193 -0.39 5.60 8.89
C HIS A 193 -0.50 6.30 7.52
N ASP A 194 -0.82 5.54 6.49
CA ASP A 194 -1.14 6.02 5.16
C ASP A 194 -2.46 5.36 4.74
N ALA A 195 -3.44 6.19 4.39
CA ALA A 195 -4.79 5.76 4.08
C ALA A 195 -4.86 5.26 2.63
N GLN A 196 -4.04 4.27 2.26
CA GLN A 196 -4.19 3.58 0.98
C GLN A 196 -5.13 2.38 1.16
N ILE A 197 -6.36 2.67 0.77
CA ILE A 197 -7.52 1.80 0.68
C ILE A 197 -7.15 0.53 -0.10
N THR A 198 -6.79 -0.56 0.59
CA THR A 198 -6.93 -1.91 0.01
C THR A 198 -8.30 -2.43 0.40
N GLN A 199 -9.33 -1.88 -0.27
CA GLN A 199 -10.59 -2.59 -0.44
C GLN A 199 -10.29 -3.84 -1.28
N ALA A 200 -9.94 -4.94 -0.61
CA ALA A 200 -10.06 -6.26 -1.21
C ALA A 200 -11.57 -6.55 -1.28
N GLY A 201 -12.15 -6.19 -2.42
CA GLY A 201 -13.57 -6.18 -2.69
C GLY A 201 -14.32 -7.38 -2.14
N GLY A 202 -15.37 -7.07 -1.36
CA GLY A 202 -16.44 -7.99 -1.06
C GLY A 202 -17.06 -8.52 -2.34
N ARG A 203 -16.79 -9.79 -2.66
CA ARG A 203 -17.56 -10.54 -3.64
C ARG A 203 -18.90 -10.94 -3.00
N ASN A 204 -19.88 -10.04 -3.00
CA ASN A 204 -21.31 -10.40 -3.00
C ASN A 204 -21.59 -11.03 -4.38
N GLY A 205 -22.07 -12.27 -4.48
CA GLY A 205 -23.45 -12.70 -4.16
C GLY A 205 -24.31 -12.30 -5.36
N ARG A 206 -24.78 -13.17 -6.25
CA ARG A 206 -25.73 -14.30 -6.12
C ARG A 206 -26.29 -14.55 -7.54
N PRO A 207 -27.27 -15.43 -7.80
CA PRO A 207 -27.83 -16.52 -6.99
C PRO A 207 -27.33 -17.90 -7.39
#